data_AF-A0A959CUS0-F1
#
_entry.id   AF-A0A959CUS0-F1
#
_cell.length_a   1.000
_cell.length_b   1.000
_cell.length_c   1.000
_cell.angle_alpha   90.00
_cell.angle_beta   90.00
_cell.angle_gamma   90.00
#
_symmetry.space_group_name_H-M   'P 1'
#
loop_
_entity.id
_entity.type
_entity.pdbx_description
1 polymer ?
#
loop_
_entity_poly.entity_id
_entity_poly.type
_entity_poly.pdbx_seq_one_letter_code
_entity_poly.pdbx_strand_id
1 'polypeptide(L)'
;MLLELCILPVFTNANIQIVYSKQADEGKCNGVIVVEATGDAGPFDIILNGEVVAQNFSGRKYFTGLCSGEYSFIISNLFACETPLNMVIHECGQISVVGLQSGIYPPSACGEQDGSFGFAHGVSATGGTGSYSFILKDHNGDILPMEEYGGWENLGAGDYHLTIIDENGCQGEEEFTIEGEDIEVSYGASPECEYSANGYIWAYAYAPASGSSTQTYHYEWSTGDEFESSEGILLEGLSAGTYIVTVSTENGACTYTETIVVEGLVSEAPLSVEAEVINTCPQYPSGHIELQVSGGVPRLNSTHFSYSIQWEDYNSLYNQRRYDLEAGNYTVTVTDLCGNT
;
A
#
# COMPACT_ATOMS: atom_id res chain seq x y z
N MET A 1 -75.58 -52.80 -3.95
CA MET A 1 -74.10 -52.70 -3.92
C MET A 1 -73.77 -51.32 -4.47
N LEU A 2 -73.74 -50.33 -3.58
CA LEU A 2 -73.46 -48.95 -3.93
C LEU A 2 -71.96 -48.84 -4.12
N LEU A 3 -71.53 -48.61 -5.36
CA LEU A 3 -70.16 -48.28 -5.69
C LEU A 3 -70.00 -46.78 -5.38
N GLU A 4 -69.47 -46.46 -4.20
CA GLU A 4 -69.00 -45.11 -3.88
C GLU A 4 -67.79 -44.81 -4.75
N LEU A 5 -68.04 -44.22 -5.92
CA LEU A 5 -67.04 -43.52 -6.70
C LEU A 5 -66.71 -42.23 -5.95
N CYS A 6 -65.56 -42.22 -5.28
CA CYS A 6 -64.95 -41.03 -4.72
C CYS A 6 -64.54 -40.12 -5.89
N ILE A 7 -65.43 -39.22 -6.31
CA ILE A 7 -65.04 -38.09 -7.15
C ILE A 7 -64.45 -37.05 -6.18
N LEU A 8 -63.16 -37.17 -5.90
CA LEU A 8 -62.44 -36.13 -5.16
C LEU A 8 -62.45 -34.84 -6.00
N PRO A 9 -62.77 -33.68 -5.41
CA PRO A 9 -62.51 -32.42 -6.10
C PRO A 9 -61.01 -32.33 -6.38
N VAL A 10 -60.67 -31.99 -7.62
CA VAL A 10 -59.28 -31.70 -7.99
C VAL A 10 -58.88 -30.45 -7.20
N PHE A 11 -58.11 -30.62 -6.12
CA PHE A 11 -57.53 -29.52 -5.37
C PHE A 11 -56.35 -28.95 -6.16
N THR A 12 -56.62 -27.98 -7.03
CA THR A 12 -55.64 -27.47 -7.99
C THR A 12 -54.70 -26.40 -7.44
N ASN A 13 -54.90 -25.85 -6.23
CA ASN A 13 -54.13 -24.70 -5.75
C ASN A 13 -53.23 -25.02 -4.54
N ALA A 14 -52.79 -26.27 -4.37
CA ALA A 14 -51.71 -26.58 -3.44
C ALA A 14 -50.36 -26.17 -4.05
N ASN A 15 -49.58 -25.37 -3.34
CA ASN A 15 -48.18 -25.11 -3.68
C ASN A 15 -47.29 -25.86 -2.68
N ILE A 16 -46.71 -26.97 -3.14
CA ILE A 16 -45.85 -27.87 -2.38
C ILE A 16 -44.50 -27.93 -3.10
N GLN A 17 -43.46 -27.38 -2.47
CA GLN A 17 -42.14 -27.28 -3.08
C GLN A 17 -41.05 -27.14 -2.01
N ILE A 18 -39.81 -27.49 -2.38
CA ILE A 18 -38.63 -27.07 -1.63
C ILE A 18 -38.26 -25.68 -2.16
N VAL A 19 -38.24 -24.69 -1.28
CA VAL A 19 -37.96 -23.29 -1.65
C VAL A 19 -36.53 -22.86 -1.37
N TYR A 20 -35.82 -23.63 -0.55
CA TYR A 20 -34.42 -23.39 -0.21
C TYR A 20 -33.78 -24.66 0.31
N SER A 21 -32.51 -24.84 0.00
CA SER A 21 -31.65 -25.86 0.60
C SER A 21 -30.24 -25.32 0.79
N LYS A 22 -29.58 -25.76 1.85
CA LYS A 22 -28.16 -25.51 2.12
C LYS A 22 -27.49 -26.86 2.38
N GLN A 23 -26.38 -27.11 1.71
CA GLN A 23 -25.58 -28.32 1.96
C GLN A 23 -24.95 -28.34 3.36
N ALA A 24 -24.43 -29.49 3.76
CA ALA A 24 -23.72 -29.65 5.02
C ALA A 24 -22.22 -29.46 4.82
N ASP A 25 -21.56 -28.72 5.73
CA ASP A 25 -20.09 -28.60 5.71
C ASP A 25 -19.45 -29.99 5.93
N GLU A 26 -18.19 -30.15 5.50
CA GLU A 26 -17.43 -31.38 5.68
C GLU A 26 -17.42 -31.86 7.14
N GLY A 27 -17.83 -33.12 7.35
CA GLY A 27 -17.92 -33.76 8.65
C GLY A 27 -18.99 -33.20 9.60
N LYS A 28 -19.86 -32.28 9.16
CA LYS A 28 -20.90 -31.66 9.99
C LYS A 28 -22.32 -32.02 9.54
N CYS A 29 -23.28 -31.79 10.43
CA CYS A 29 -24.70 -31.91 10.17
C CYS A 29 -25.38 -30.55 10.34
N ASN A 30 -25.01 -29.58 9.52
CA ASN A 30 -25.55 -28.21 9.57
C ASN A 30 -26.30 -27.81 8.29
N GLY A 31 -26.63 -28.79 7.43
CA GLY A 31 -27.47 -28.59 6.27
C GLY A 31 -28.89 -28.15 6.64
N VAL A 32 -29.55 -27.51 5.68
CA VAL A 32 -30.89 -26.95 5.84
C VAL A 32 -31.76 -27.31 4.64
N ILE A 33 -33.01 -27.69 4.86
CA ILE A 33 -34.04 -27.79 3.82
C ILE A 33 -35.25 -26.97 4.28
N VAL A 34 -35.80 -26.15 3.40
CA VAL A 34 -37.04 -25.41 3.65
C VAL A 34 -38.11 -25.89 2.68
N VAL A 35 -39.14 -26.52 3.25
CA VAL A 35 -40.31 -26.97 2.52
C VAL A 35 -41.41 -25.93 2.69
N GLU A 36 -42.01 -25.50 1.58
CA GLU A 36 -43.21 -24.67 1.56
C GLU A 36 -44.41 -25.53 1.16
N ALA A 37 -45.45 -25.52 2.00
CA ALA A 37 -46.72 -26.18 1.76
C ALA A 37 -47.84 -25.18 2.03
N THR A 38 -48.42 -24.62 0.97
CA THR A 38 -49.48 -23.60 1.05
C THR A 38 -50.61 -23.93 0.08
N GLY A 39 -51.74 -23.22 0.18
CA GLY A 39 -52.89 -23.42 -0.71
C GLY A 39 -54.16 -23.84 0.02
N ASP A 40 -55.25 -23.92 -0.75
CA ASP A 40 -56.59 -24.27 -0.28
C ASP A 40 -56.78 -25.77 0.01
N ALA A 41 -55.83 -26.60 -0.41
CA ALA A 41 -55.80 -28.04 -0.13
C ALA A 41 -55.28 -28.38 1.28
N GLY A 42 -54.84 -27.39 2.04
CA GLY A 42 -54.36 -27.57 3.41
C GLY A 42 -55.50 -27.78 4.43
N PRO A 43 -55.16 -28.06 5.69
CA PRO A 43 -53.81 -28.14 6.23
C PRO A 43 -53.09 -29.45 5.82
N PHE A 44 -51.76 -29.45 5.92
CA PHE A 44 -50.89 -30.52 5.44
C PHE A 44 -50.15 -31.23 6.57
N ASP A 45 -49.89 -32.51 6.41
CA ASP A 45 -48.95 -33.26 7.24
C ASP A 45 -47.64 -33.44 6.45
N ILE A 46 -46.49 -33.32 7.13
CA ILE A 46 -45.18 -33.54 6.53
C ILE A 46 -44.56 -34.75 7.19
N ILE A 47 -44.21 -35.74 6.36
CA ILE A 47 -43.46 -36.93 6.74
C ILE A 47 -42.06 -36.77 6.18
N LEU A 48 -41.03 -36.96 7.01
CA LEU A 48 -39.63 -36.99 6.59
C LEU A 48 -39.06 -38.36 6.90
N ASN A 49 -38.52 -39.04 5.88
CA ASN A 49 -37.92 -40.38 5.99
C ASN A 49 -38.82 -41.40 6.72
N GLY A 50 -40.15 -41.27 6.56
CA GLY A 50 -41.15 -42.15 7.17
C GLY A 50 -41.67 -41.70 8.54
N GLU A 51 -41.14 -40.63 9.13
CA GLU A 51 -41.61 -40.09 10.41
C GLU A 51 -42.43 -38.81 10.23
N VAL A 52 -43.57 -38.71 10.91
CA VAL A 52 -44.41 -37.49 10.88
C VAL A 52 -43.73 -36.39 11.69
N VAL A 53 -43.26 -35.34 11.01
CA VAL A 53 -42.49 -34.23 11.58
C VAL A 53 -43.28 -32.93 11.70
N ALA A 54 -44.43 -32.85 11.03
CA ALA A 54 -45.41 -31.78 11.21
C ALA A 54 -46.82 -32.31 10.90
N GLN A 55 -47.82 -31.82 11.64
CA GLN A 55 -49.23 -32.11 11.40
C GLN A 55 -50.04 -30.82 11.33
N ASN A 56 -51.11 -30.83 10.54
CA ASN A 56 -52.03 -29.71 10.36
C ASN A 56 -51.29 -28.37 10.05
N PHE A 57 -50.29 -28.44 9.18
CA PHE A 57 -49.35 -27.38 8.87
C PHE A 57 -49.73 -26.60 7.59
N SER A 58 -49.38 -25.32 7.54
CA SER A 58 -49.42 -24.49 6.33
C SER A 58 -48.36 -23.40 6.44
N GLY A 59 -47.60 -23.14 5.37
CA GLY A 59 -46.49 -22.18 5.33
C GLY A 59 -45.14 -22.82 5.04
N ARG A 60 -44.07 -22.29 5.63
CA ARG A 60 -42.68 -22.79 5.48
C ARG A 60 -42.19 -23.52 6.71
N LYS A 61 -41.66 -24.72 6.52
CA LYS A 61 -41.05 -25.53 7.57
C LYS A 61 -39.56 -25.63 7.32
N TYR A 62 -38.77 -25.31 8.35
CA TYR A 62 -37.32 -25.37 8.33
C TYR A 62 -36.85 -26.68 8.97
N PHE A 63 -36.10 -27.46 8.21
CA PHE A 63 -35.37 -28.62 8.68
C PHE A 63 -33.90 -28.21 8.77
N THR A 64 -33.34 -28.21 9.97
CA THR A 64 -31.94 -27.82 10.23
C THR A 64 -31.24 -28.99 10.89
N GLY A 65 -29.91 -28.94 10.96
CA GLY A 65 -29.16 -30.03 11.59
C GLY A 65 -28.99 -31.25 10.68
N LEU A 66 -29.15 -31.08 9.36
CA LEU A 66 -29.15 -32.18 8.40
C LEU A 66 -27.71 -32.55 8.02
N CYS A 67 -27.36 -33.83 8.16
CA CYS A 67 -26.10 -34.38 7.63
C CYS A 67 -26.18 -34.57 6.11
N SER A 68 -25.05 -34.83 5.47
CA SER A 68 -25.07 -35.33 4.09
C SER A 68 -25.86 -36.64 3.99
N GLY A 69 -26.68 -36.76 2.95
CA GLY A 69 -27.61 -37.87 2.77
C GLY A 69 -28.85 -37.50 1.96
N GLU A 70 -29.66 -38.51 1.65
CA GLU A 70 -30.93 -38.33 0.96
C GLU A 70 -32.07 -38.12 1.96
N TYR A 71 -32.92 -37.14 1.67
CA TYR A 71 -34.10 -36.79 2.45
C TYR A 71 -35.33 -36.92 1.57
N SER A 72 -36.23 -37.84 1.96
CA SER A 72 -37.49 -38.06 1.28
C SER A 72 -38.62 -37.49 2.12
N PHE A 73 -39.29 -36.49 1.57
CA PHE A 73 -40.46 -35.87 2.15
C PHE A 73 -41.71 -36.42 1.46
N ILE A 74 -42.74 -36.69 2.26
CA ILE A 74 -44.09 -36.92 1.77
C ILE A 74 -44.99 -35.88 2.43
N ILE A 75 -45.59 -35.03 1.60
CA ILE A 75 -46.53 -34.01 2.05
C ILE A 75 -47.93 -34.52 1.72
N SER A 76 -48.74 -34.74 2.74
CA SER A 76 -50.11 -35.21 2.57
C SER A 76 -51.11 -34.17 3.05
N ASN A 77 -52.33 -34.17 2.50
CA ASN A 77 -53.43 -33.37 3.01
C ASN A 77 -54.41 -34.22 3.83
N LEU A 78 -55.45 -33.56 4.37
CA LEU A 78 -56.52 -34.22 5.15
C LEU A 78 -57.33 -35.28 4.37
N PHE A 79 -57.20 -35.31 3.03
CA PHE A 79 -57.81 -36.31 2.16
C PHE A 79 -56.84 -37.44 1.76
N ALA A 80 -55.65 -37.49 2.38
CA ALA A 80 -54.59 -38.46 2.13
C ALA A 80 -54.03 -38.44 0.70
N CYS A 81 -54.13 -37.31 -0.01
CA CYS A 81 -53.37 -37.10 -1.26
C CYS A 81 -51.92 -36.78 -0.91
N GLU A 82 -50.98 -37.56 -1.44
CA GLU A 82 -49.55 -37.46 -1.13
C GLU A 82 -48.77 -36.84 -2.29
N THR A 83 -47.87 -35.90 -1.96
CA THR A 83 -46.89 -35.32 -2.87
C THR A 83 -45.48 -35.64 -2.35
N PRO A 84 -44.72 -36.50 -3.04
CA PRO A 84 -43.34 -36.76 -2.68
C PRO A 84 -42.44 -35.61 -3.13
N LEU A 85 -41.51 -35.19 -2.27
CA LEU A 85 -40.39 -34.32 -2.60
C LEU A 85 -39.10 -35.00 -2.12
N ASN A 86 -38.09 -35.11 -2.99
CA ASN A 86 -36.81 -35.70 -2.62
C ASN A 86 -35.72 -34.63 -2.73
N MET A 87 -34.78 -34.64 -1.79
CA MET A 87 -33.62 -33.75 -1.77
C MET A 87 -32.40 -34.55 -1.33
N VAL A 88 -31.25 -34.25 -1.92
CA VAL A 88 -29.96 -34.76 -1.44
C VAL A 88 -29.22 -33.59 -0.81
N ILE A 89 -28.76 -33.80 0.43
CA ILE A 89 -27.74 -32.96 1.04
C ILE A 89 -26.40 -33.60 0.73
N HIS A 90 -25.59 -32.92 -0.06
CA HIS A 90 -24.19 -33.24 -0.29
C HIS A 90 -23.34 -32.74 0.87
N GLU A 91 -22.21 -33.40 1.06
CA GLU A 91 -21.12 -32.86 1.85
C GLU A 91 -20.39 -31.83 0.99
N CYS A 92 -20.21 -30.62 1.53
CA CYS A 92 -19.50 -29.57 0.81
C CYS A 92 -18.04 -29.98 0.59
N GLY A 93 -17.65 -30.10 -0.67
CA GLY A 93 -16.23 -30.17 -1.01
C GLY A 93 -15.55 -28.84 -0.67
N GLN A 94 -14.32 -28.90 -0.16
CA GLN A 94 -13.53 -27.70 0.14
C GLN A 94 -13.44 -26.79 -1.08
N ILE A 95 -13.87 -25.53 -0.94
CA ILE A 95 -13.69 -24.48 -1.94
C ILE A 95 -12.39 -23.75 -1.60
N SER A 96 -11.55 -23.51 -2.61
CA SER A 96 -10.28 -22.78 -2.45
C SER A 96 -9.97 -21.96 -3.68
N VAL A 97 -9.23 -20.86 -3.51
CA VAL A 97 -8.81 -19.99 -4.60
C VAL A 97 -7.38 -20.32 -5.04
N VAL A 98 -7.20 -20.58 -6.32
CA VAL A 98 -5.90 -20.80 -6.95
C VAL A 98 -5.44 -19.50 -7.61
N GLY A 99 -4.19 -19.13 -7.39
CA GLY A 99 -3.58 -17.98 -8.06
C GLY A 99 -3.97 -16.62 -7.49
N LEU A 100 -4.47 -16.56 -6.25
CA LEU A 100 -4.98 -15.35 -5.59
C LEU A 100 -4.09 -14.11 -5.80
N GLN A 101 -2.78 -14.26 -5.60
CA GLN A 101 -1.79 -13.19 -5.74
C GLN A 101 -1.69 -12.61 -7.15
N SER A 102 -1.96 -13.41 -8.19
CA SER A 102 -1.91 -12.94 -9.58
C SER A 102 -3.04 -11.96 -9.93
N GLY A 103 -4.10 -11.92 -9.13
CA GLY A 103 -5.21 -11.01 -9.33
C GLY A 103 -5.12 -9.72 -8.54
N ILE A 104 -4.11 -9.54 -7.68
CA ILE A 104 -3.96 -8.37 -6.82
C ILE A 104 -3.13 -7.30 -7.53
N TYR A 105 -3.68 -6.10 -7.65
CA TYR A 105 -3.01 -4.93 -8.19
C TYR A 105 -3.03 -3.81 -7.16
N PRO A 106 -1.85 -3.36 -6.68
CA PRO A 106 -1.77 -2.29 -5.68
C PRO A 106 -2.22 -0.95 -6.27
N PRO A 107 -2.62 0.02 -5.42
CA PRO A 107 -2.84 1.40 -5.83
C PRO A 107 -1.60 2.00 -6.51
N SER A 108 -1.79 2.95 -7.41
CA SER A 108 -0.70 3.55 -8.18
C SER A 108 0.20 4.48 -7.36
N ALA A 109 -0.29 4.93 -6.20
CA ALA A 109 0.47 5.75 -5.27
C ALA A 109 -0.12 5.70 -3.85
N CYS A 110 0.60 6.30 -2.91
CA CYS A 110 0.27 6.22 -1.49
C CYS A 110 -1.05 6.93 -1.18
N GLY A 111 -2.00 6.17 -0.60
CA GLY A 111 -3.34 6.66 -0.25
C GLY A 111 -4.32 6.78 -1.42
N GLU A 112 -3.94 6.37 -2.62
CA GLU A 112 -4.86 6.26 -3.75
C GLU A 112 -5.78 5.04 -3.58
N GLN A 113 -6.93 5.10 -4.22
CA GLN A 113 -7.93 4.03 -4.26
C GLN A 113 -8.14 3.58 -5.69
N ASP A 114 -7.08 3.34 -6.45
CA ASP A 114 -7.14 2.90 -7.85
C ASP A 114 -6.55 1.50 -8.06
N GLY A 115 -6.29 0.77 -6.96
CA GLY A 115 -5.95 -0.64 -6.98
C GLY A 115 -7.14 -1.51 -7.38
N SER A 116 -6.89 -2.79 -7.61
CA SER A 116 -7.92 -3.75 -8.01
C SER A 116 -7.62 -5.19 -7.59
N PHE A 117 -8.68 -5.99 -7.53
CA PHE A 117 -8.58 -7.44 -7.42
C PHE A 117 -9.49 -8.10 -8.45
N GLY A 118 -8.99 -9.03 -9.26
CA GLY A 118 -9.81 -9.61 -10.34
C GLY A 118 -9.40 -11.01 -10.80
N PHE A 119 -10.37 -11.71 -11.40
CA PHE A 119 -10.19 -13.09 -11.85
C PHE A 119 -9.55 -13.23 -13.23
N ALA A 120 -9.47 -12.14 -14.00
CA ALA A 120 -8.93 -12.13 -15.35
C ALA A 120 -7.45 -12.56 -15.45
N HIS A 121 -6.70 -12.46 -14.35
CA HIS A 121 -5.26 -12.68 -14.31
C HIS A 121 -4.86 -14.04 -13.71
N GLY A 122 -5.67 -15.08 -13.95
CA GLY A 122 -5.33 -16.45 -13.56
C GLY A 122 -5.73 -16.81 -12.13
N VAL A 123 -6.59 -16.00 -11.50
CA VAL A 123 -7.28 -16.40 -10.27
C VAL A 123 -8.47 -17.27 -10.65
N SER A 124 -8.66 -18.39 -9.95
CA SER A 124 -9.84 -19.24 -10.13
C SER A 124 -10.26 -19.90 -8.83
N ALA A 125 -11.57 -20.06 -8.63
CA ALA A 125 -12.09 -20.90 -7.56
C ALA A 125 -12.09 -22.37 -8.02
N THR A 126 -11.77 -23.27 -7.10
CA THR A 126 -11.78 -24.73 -7.30
C THR A 126 -12.52 -25.42 -6.16
N GLY A 127 -13.04 -26.63 -6.41
CA GLY A 127 -13.89 -27.36 -5.44
C GLY A 127 -15.37 -27.02 -5.57
N GLY A 128 -16.20 -27.37 -4.58
CA GLY A 128 -17.65 -27.10 -4.63
C GLY A 128 -18.38 -27.71 -5.85
N THR A 129 -19.56 -27.19 -6.17
CA THR A 129 -20.43 -27.64 -7.27
C THR A 129 -21.07 -26.48 -8.01
N GLY A 130 -21.10 -26.56 -9.34
CA GLY A 130 -21.83 -25.61 -10.18
C GLY A 130 -21.13 -24.26 -10.33
N SER A 131 -21.92 -23.21 -10.44
CA SER A 131 -21.40 -21.83 -10.59
C SER A 131 -21.06 -21.22 -9.23
N TYR A 132 -20.13 -20.27 -9.20
CA TYR A 132 -19.77 -19.53 -7.99
C TYR A 132 -20.37 -18.13 -7.99
N SER A 133 -20.65 -17.65 -6.78
CA SER A 133 -20.89 -16.25 -6.46
C SER A 133 -19.84 -15.78 -5.46
N PHE A 134 -19.53 -14.49 -5.47
CA PHE A 134 -18.42 -13.93 -4.70
C PHE A 134 -18.88 -12.73 -3.89
N ILE A 135 -18.38 -12.62 -2.67
CA ILE A 135 -18.59 -11.47 -1.78
C ILE A 135 -17.22 -11.05 -1.29
N LEU A 136 -16.82 -9.81 -1.59
CA LEU A 136 -15.61 -9.21 -1.04
C LEU A 136 -16.00 -8.22 0.06
N LYS A 137 -15.29 -8.26 1.18
CA LYS A 137 -15.38 -7.27 2.23
C LYS A 137 -14.03 -6.62 2.48
N ASP A 138 -14.06 -5.35 2.83
CA ASP A 138 -12.88 -4.63 3.34
C ASP A 138 -12.64 -4.90 4.83
N HIS A 139 -11.60 -4.27 5.39
CA HIS A 139 -11.25 -4.38 6.80
C HIS A 139 -12.36 -3.89 7.76
N ASN A 140 -13.24 -2.98 7.31
CA ASN A 140 -14.36 -2.47 8.10
C ASN A 140 -15.57 -3.43 8.07
N GLY A 141 -15.51 -4.45 7.21
CA GLY A 141 -16.60 -5.40 7.00
C GLY A 141 -17.64 -4.92 5.97
N ASP A 142 -17.36 -3.82 5.26
CA ASP A 142 -18.23 -3.28 4.23
C ASP A 142 -18.14 -4.15 2.97
N ILE A 143 -19.30 -4.47 2.39
CA ILE A 143 -19.38 -5.30 1.17
C ILE A 143 -19.09 -4.44 -0.04
N LEU A 144 -18.10 -4.84 -0.84
CA LEU A 144 -17.67 -4.12 -2.03
C LEU A 144 -18.39 -4.64 -3.27
N PRO A 145 -18.90 -3.75 -4.14
CA PRO A 145 -19.59 -4.15 -5.36
C PRO A 145 -18.61 -4.76 -6.36
N MET A 146 -18.98 -5.91 -6.91
CA MET A 146 -18.21 -6.53 -8.00
C MET A 146 -18.58 -5.88 -9.34
N GLU A 147 -17.58 -5.64 -10.17
CA GLU A 147 -17.74 -5.07 -11.52
C GLU A 147 -18.33 -6.09 -12.50
N GLU A 148 -18.92 -5.58 -13.60
CA GLU A 148 -19.67 -6.37 -14.60
C GLU A 148 -18.86 -7.55 -15.19
N TYR A 149 -17.53 -7.39 -15.30
CA TYR A 149 -16.64 -8.38 -15.92
C TYR A 149 -15.88 -9.28 -14.93
N GLY A 150 -16.22 -9.21 -13.64
CA GLY A 150 -15.62 -10.01 -12.59
C GLY A 150 -14.35 -9.39 -12.01
N GLY A 151 -14.43 -8.99 -10.74
CA GLY A 151 -13.39 -8.29 -10.01
C GLY A 151 -13.92 -7.05 -9.30
N TRP A 152 -13.04 -6.37 -8.61
CA TRP A 152 -13.29 -5.16 -7.83
C TRP A 152 -12.23 -4.14 -8.20
N GLU A 153 -12.68 -2.96 -8.55
CA GLU A 153 -11.84 -1.79 -8.81
C GLU A 153 -12.02 -0.78 -7.68
N ASN A 154 -11.22 0.28 -7.74
CA ASN A 154 -11.18 1.36 -6.76
C ASN A 154 -10.83 0.89 -5.35
N LEU A 155 -9.90 -0.06 -5.24
CA LEU A 155 -9.43 -0.60 -3.97
C LEU A 155 -8.20 0.19 -3.49
N GLY A 156 -8.22 0.59 -2.22
CA GLY A 156 -7.04 1.13 -1.54
C GLY A 156 -6.14 0.03 -0.98
N ALA A 157 -5.05 0.44 -0.35
CA ALA A 157 -4.26 -0.48 0.46
C ALA A 157 -5.06 -0.98 1.68
N GLY A 158 -4.94 -2.26 2.01
CA GLY A 158 -5.63 -2.85 3.16
C GLY A 158 -5.89 -4.34 3.05
N ASP A 159 -6.51 -4.88 4.10
CA ASP A 159 -6.90 -6.28 4.19
C ASP A 159 -8.32 -6.51 3.66
N TYR A 160 -8.48 -7.60 2.90
CA TYR A 160 -9.72 -7.97 2.25
C TYR A 160 -10.08 -9.42 2.55
N HIS A 161 -11.38 -9.67 2.76
CA HIS A 161 -11.94 -10.98 3.02
C HIS A 161 -12.88 -11.39 1.88
N LEU A 162 -12.50 -12.42 1.14
CA LEU A 162 -13.24 -12.96 0.00
C LEU A 162 -14.01 -14.22 0.42
N THR A 163 -15.33 -14.17 0.33
CA THR A 163 -16.21 -15.34 0.48
C THR A 163 -16.67 -15.81 -0.90
N ILE A 164 -16.46 -17.10 -1.18
CA ILE A 164 -16.88 -17.78 -2.40
C ILE A 164 -18.02 -18.73 -2.05
N ILE A 165 -19.15 -18.63 -2.75
CA ILE A 165 -20.34 -19.44 -2.50
C ILE A 165 -20.72 -20.17 -3.79
N ASP A 166 -20.75 -21.50 -3.75
CA ASP A 166 -21.19 -22.30 -4.90
C ASP A 166 -22.72 -22.34 -5.07
N GLU A 167 -23.20 -22.96 -6.15
CA GLU A 167 -24.63 -23.04 -6.48
C GLU A 167 -25.45 -23.81 -5.43
N ASN A 168 -24.78 -24.69 -4.68
CA ASN A 168 -25.35 -25.50 -3.63
C ASN A 168 -25.30 -24.80 -2.25
N GLY A 169 -24.67 -23.63 -2.15
CA GLY A 169 -24.55 -22.84 -0.92
C GLY A 169 -23.37 -23.24 -0.02
N CYS A 170 -22.42 -24.03 -0.54
CA CYS A 170 -21.14 -24.29 0.12
C CYS A 170 -20.25 -23.05 0.07
N GLN A 171 -19.50 -22.79 1.13
CA GLN A 171 -18.68 -21.59 1.25
C GLN A 171 -17.19 -21.92 1.37
N GLY A 172 -16.36 -21.12 0.69
CA GLY A 172 -14.92 -20.99 0.94
C GLY A 172 -14.60 -19.55 1.30
N GLU A 173 -13.56 -19.35 2.11
CA GLU A 173 -13.11 -18.03 2.55
C GLU A 173 -11.60 -17.91 2.30
N GLU A 174 -11.18 -16.73 1.84
CA GLU A 174 -9.78 -16.37 1.64
C GLU A 174 -9.55 -14.96 2.16
N GLU A 175 -8.36 -14.73 2.70
CA GLU A 175 -7.91 -13.41 3.12
C GLU A 175 -6.68 -13.01 2.32
N PHE A 176 -6.62 -11.75 1.90
CA PHE A 176 -5.45 -11.19 1.23
C PHE A 176 -5.30 -9.70 1.55
N THR A 177 -4.07 -9.22 1.39
CA THR A 177 -3.71 -7.82 1.59
C THR A 177 -3.36 -7.21 0.23
N ILE A 178 -3.89 -6.03 -0.03
CA ILE A 178 -3.40 -5.15 -1.09
C ILE A 178 -2.41 -4.20 -0.42
N GLU A 179 -1.13 -4.34 -0.73
CA GLU A 179 -0.08 -3.47 -0.20
C GLU A 179 -0.15 -2.08 -0.85
N GLY A 180 0.14 -1.04 -0.07
CA GLY A 180 0.30 0.32 -0.57
C GLY A 180 1.72 0.58 -1.07
N GLU A 181 1.88 1.67 -1.83
CA GLU A 181 3.19 2.22 -2.18
C GLU A 181 3.63 3.23 -1.12
N ASP A 182 4.87 3.15 -0.62
CA ASP A 182 5.42 4.12 0.33
C ASP A 182 5.97 5.39 -0.36
N ILE A 183 6.15 6.47 0.41
CA ILE A 183 6.86 7.68 -0.08
C ILE A 183 8.36 7.40 -0.08
N GLU A 184 9.02 7.52 -1.23
CA GLU A 184 10.49 7.55 -1.31
C GLU A 184 11.01 8.99 -1.32
N VAL A 185 12.07 9.27 -0.55
CA VAL A 185 12.71 10.59 -0.46
C VAL A 185 14.21 10.48 -0.68
N SER A 186 14.73 11.24 -1.64
CA SER A 186 16.16 11.47 -1.81
C SER A 186 16.54 12.79 -1.16
N TYR A 187 17.64 12.84 -0.43
CA TYR A 187 18.06 14.04 0.30
C TYR A 187 19.57 14.22 0.32
N GLY A 188 20.00 15.43 0.66
CA GLY A 188 21.40 15.74 0.88
C GLY A 188 21.57 17.03 1.66
N ALA A 189 22.70 17.15 2.36
CA ALA A 189 23.08 18.34 3.10
C ALA A 189 24.43 18.86 2.60
N SER A 190 24.58 20.18 2.58
CA SER A 190 25.88 20.84 2.44
C SER A 190 26.37 21.27 3.82
N PRO A 191 27.64 21.02 4.16
CA PRO A 191 28.20 21.46 5.42
C PRO A 191 28.29 23.00 5.47
N GLU A 192 28.21 23.55 6.68
CA GLU A 192 28.28 24.99 6.96
C GLU A 192 29.69 25.36 7.40
N CYS A 193 30.19 26.52 6.98
CA CYS A 193 31.37 27.11 7.61
C CYS A 193 31.02 27.74 8.95
N GLU A 194 31.80 27.43 10.00
CA GLU A 194 31.58 27.99 11.34
C GLU A 194 31.40 29.52 11.25
N TYR A 195 30.25 30.03 11.73
CA TYR A 195 29.85 31.45 11.75
C TYR A 195 29.31 32.07 10.44
N SER A 196 29.03 31.27 9.41
CA SER A 196 28.57 31.81 8.12
C SER A 196 27.08 31.56 7.80
N ALA A 197 26.40 30.68 8.53
CA ALA A 197 25.01 30.27 8.35
C ALA A 197 24.64 30.06 6.87
N ASN A 198 25.51 29.35 6.14
CA ASN A 198 25.38 29.13 4.71
C ASN A 198 25.13 27.66 4.33
N GLY A 199 24.86 26.81 5.33
CA GLY A 199 24.45 25.43 5.09
C GLY A 199 23.10 25.37 4.39
N TYR A 200 22.84 24.27 3.70
CA TYR A 200 21.54 23.98 3.12
C TYR A 200 21.26 22.47 3.10
N ILE A 201 19.98 22.12 3.18
CA ILE A 201 19.49 20.76 2.99
C ILE A 201 18.49 20.79 1.84
N TRP A 202 18.51 19.75 1.00
CA TRP A 202 17.43 19.48 0.05
C TRP A 202 16.84 18.10 0.31
N ALA A 203 15.53 17.96 0.10
CA ALA A 203 14.81 16.69 0.13
C ALA A 203 13.77 16.65 -1.00
N TYR A 204 13.85 15.63 -1.85
CA TYR A 204 13.00 15.43 -3.02
C TYR A 204 12.27 14.10 -2.91
N ALA A 205 10.95 14.18 -2.74
CA ALA A 205 10.07 13.03 -2.74
C ALA A 205 9.65 12.65 -4.17
N TYR A 206 9.54 11.35 -4.43
CA TYR A 206 9.12 10.82 -5.71
C TYR A 206 8.35 9.51 -5.53
N ALA A 207 7.46 9.21 -6.48
CA ALA A 207 6.77 7.94 -6.52
C ALA A 207 7.70 6.86 -7.13
N PRO A 208 7.72 5.64 -6.58
CA PRO A 208 8.39 4.51 -7.23
C PRO A 208 7.81 4.25 -8.64
N ALA A 209 8.61 3.62 -9.50
CA ALA A 209 8.48 3.62 -10.96
C ALA A 209 7.18 3.00 -11.57
N SER A 210 6.22 2.59 -10.75
CA SER A 210 4.94 1.97 -11.12
C SER A 210 3.81 2.99 -11.43
N GLY A 211 3.91 4.23 -10.97
CA GLY A 211 2.81 5.21 -11.05
C GLY A 211 3.06 6.44 -11.93
N SER A 212 2.18 6.67 -12.91
CA SER A 212 2.09 7.90 -13.73
C SER A 212 1.40 9.06 -12.99
N SER A 213 1.37 9.07 -11.65
CA SER A 213 0.63 10.09 -10.90
C SER A 213 1.52 11.30 -10.61
N THR A 214 0.95 12.48 -10.84
CA THR A 214 1.49 13.78 -10.41
C THR A 214 1.16 13.97 -8.93
N GLN A 215 1.67 13.10 -8.05
CA GLN A 215 1.44 13.25 -6.61
C GLN A 215 2.17 14.52 -6.13
N THR A 216 1.43 15.42 -5.49
CA THR A 216 2.00 16.59 -4.81
C THR A 216 2.41 16.20 -3.40
N TYR A 217 3.59 16.66 -2.98
CA TYR A 217 4.13 16.43 -1.64
C TYR A 217 4.24 17.73 -0.86
N HIS A 218 3.92 17.68 0.43
CA HIS A 218 4.15 18.75 1.39
C HIS A 218 5.40 18.43 2.20
N TYR A 219 6.19 19.47 2.52
CA TYR A 219 7.44 19.36 3.25
C TYR A 219 7.36 20.27 4.47
N GLU A 220 7.59 19.69 5.64
CA GLU A 220 7.70 20.39 6.90
C GLU A 220 9.07 20.12 7.51
N TRP A 221 9.78 21.19 7.86
CA TRP A 221 11.11 21.10 8.48
C TRP A 221 11.03 21.44 9.97
N SER A 222 11.91 20.86 10.78
CA SER A 222 12.09 21.26 12.18
C SER A 222 13.52 20.99 12.65
N THR A 223 13.93 21.59 13.75
CA THR A 223 15.23 21.31 14.42
C THR A 223 15.08 20.34 15.60
N GLY A 224 13.94 19.66 15.73
CA GLY A 224 13.62 18.77 16.86
C GLY A 224 13.18 19.49 18.13
N ASP A 225 13.72 20.69 18.42
CA ASP A 225 13.35 21.51 19.58
C ASP A 225 12.46 22.72 19.22
N GLU A 226 12.52 23.21 17.98
CA GLU A 226 11.66 24.28 17.45
C GLU A 226 11.17 23.94 16.02
N PHE A 227 9.94 24.34 15.69
CA PHE A 227 9.36 24.15 14.35
C PHE A 227 9.84 25.27 13.43
N GLU A 228 10.75 24.95 12.52
CA GLU A 228 11.18 25.83 11.43
C GLU A 228 10.35 25.49 10.19
N SER A 229 9.13 26.04 10.10
CA SER A 229 8.28 25.81 8.94
C SER A 229 8.83 26.54 7.71
N SER A 230 9.81 25.95 7.02
CA SER A 230 10.04 26.28 5.61
C SER A 230 9.18 25.34 4.78
N GLU A 231 8.37 25.89 3.87
CA GLU A 231 7.68 25.07 2.89
C GLU A 231 8.59 24.84 1.68
N GLY A 232 8.75 23.57 1.28
CA GLY A 232 9.41 23.19 0.04
C GLY A 232 10.61 22.26 0.17
N ILE A 233 11.19 21.95 -0.98
CA ILE A 233 12.25 20.95 -1.18
C ILE A 233 13.61 21.39 -0.63
N LEU A 234 13.84 22.71 -0.48
CA LEU A 234 15.13 23.29 -0.12
C LEU A 234 15.01 24.14 1.14
N LEU A 235 15.86 23.88 2.11
CA LEU A 235 16.02 24.64 3.35
C LEU A 235 17.45 25.23 3.37
N GLU A 236 17.58 26.56 3.41
CA GLU A 236 18.86 27.28 3.29
C GLU A 236 19.14 28.14 4.53
N GLY A 237 20.36 28.65 4.66
CA GLY A 237 20.72 29.56 5.75
C GLY A 237 21.01 28.83 7.06
N LEU A 238 21.36 27.55 6.96
CA LEU A 238 21.40 26.65 8.11
C LEU A 238 22.72 26.74 8.86
N SER A 239 22.61 26.64 10.18
CA SER A 239 23.75 26.37 11.05
C SER A 239 24.03 24.87 11.16
N ALA A 240 25.22 24.50 11.61
CA ALA A 240 25.53 23.12 11.95
C ALA A 240 24.55 22.60 13.02
N GLY A 241 23.95 21.45 12.76
CA GLY A 241 22.83 20.98 13.57
C GLY A 241 22.12 19.77 12.99
N THR A 242 21.09 19.33 13.71
CA THR A 242 20.20 18.24 13.29
C THR A 242 18.86 18.85 12.87
N TYR A 243 18.40 18.45 11.69
CA TYR A 243 17.16 18.88 11.08
C TYR A 243 16.30 17.67 10.75
N ILE A 244 15.00 17.79 10.92
CA ILE A 244 14.02 16.75 10.63
C ILE A 244 13.17 17.24 9.47
N VAL A 245 13.05 16.45 8.41
CA VAL A 245 12.07 16.67 7.36
C VAL A 245 10.93 15.69 7.53
N THR A 246 9.70 16.19 7.51
CA THR A 246 8.49 15.40 7.37
C THR A 246 7.89 15.70 6.01
N VAL A 247 7.76 14.66 5.19
CA VAL A 247 7.14 14.71 3.88
C VAL A 247 5.79 14.01 3.96
N SER A 248 4.72 14.65 3.48
CA SER A 248 3.41 14.02 3.38
C SER A 248 2.79 14.17 2.01
N THR A 249 1.91 13.25 1.64
CA THR A 249 1.04 13.41 0.46
C THR A 249 0.01 14.51 0.70
N GLU A 250 -0.52 15.12 -0.37
CA GLU A 250 -1.55 16.17 -0.30
C GLU A 250 -2.84 15.73 0.42
N ASN A 251 -3.22 14.47 0.26
CA ASN A 251 -4.37 13.86 0.95
C ASN A 251 -4.07 13.54 2.44
N GLY A 252 -2.83 13.69 2.90
CA GLY A 252 -2.38 13.34 4.25
C GLY A 252 -2.43 11.85 4.57
N ALA A 253 -2.64 10.99 3.57
CA ALA A 253 -2.73 9.54 3.77
C ALA A 253 -1.39 8.93 4.20
N CYS A 254 -0.28 9.54 3.76
CA CYS A 254 1.05 8.99 3.96
C CYS A 254 2.03 10.05 4.42
N THR A 255 2.95 9.62 5.28
CA THR A 255 3.97 10.49 5.89
C THR A 255 5.30 9.75 5.97
N TYR A 256 6.36 10.43 5.58
CA TYR A 256 7.74 9.99 5.72
C TYR A 256 8.51 11.01 6.56
N THR A 257 9.32 10.56 7.50
CA THR A 257 10.13 11.43 8.36
C THR A 257 11.58 10.98 8.33
N GLU A 258 12.49 11.94 8.15
CA GLU A 258 13.93 11.68 8.13
C GLU A 258 14.70 12.72 8.92
N THR A 259 15.81 12.28 9.54
CA THR A 259 16.72 13.13 10.30
C THR A 259 18.01 13.35 9.52
N ILE A 260 18.31 14.61 9.21
CA ILE A 260 19.44 15.04 8.40
C ILE A 260 20.38 15.91 9.24
N VAL A 261 21.69 15.67 9.14
CA VAL A 261 22.71 16.43 9.88
C VAL A 261 23.44 17.37 8.94
N VAL A 262 23.49 18.66 9.30
CA VAL A 262 24.38 19.66 8.68
C VAL A 262 25.65 19.69 9.51
N GLU A 263 26.77 19.28 8.91
CA GLU A 263 28.07 19.31 9.57
C GLU A 263 28.69 20.71 9.55
N GLY A 264 29.33 21.10 10.66
CA GLY A 264 30.13 22.32 10.74
C GLY A 264 31.55 22.07 10.26
N LEU A 265 32.01 22.85 9.29
CA LEU A 265 33.41 22.89 8.85
C LEU A 265 34.20 23.75 9.83
N VAL A 266 34.98 23.06 10.66
CA VAL A 266 35.96 23.67 11.56
C VAL A 266 37.36 23.23 11.15
N SER A 267 38.32 24.14 11.22
CA SER A 267 39.73 23.77 11.04
C SER A 267 40.41 23.65 12.39
N GLU A 268 41.14 22.56 12.62
CA GLU A 268 41.93 22.36 13.84
C GLU A 268 43.15 23.29 13.92
N ALA A 269 43.59 23.83 12.79
CA ALA A 269 44.74 24.73 12.69
C ALA A 269 44.36 26.06 12.05
N PRO A 270 44.84 27.21 12.56
CA PRO A 270 44.59 28.50 11.93
C PRO A 270 45.18 28.53 10.52
N LEU A 271 44.55 29.28 9.62
CA LEU A 271 45.08 29.51 8.27
C LEU A 271 46.49 30.10 8.38
N SER A 272 47.44 29.46 7.71
CA SER A 272 48.85 29.83 7.70
C SER A 272 49.37 29.84 6.28
N VAL A 273 50.12 30.90 5.95
CA VAL A 273 50.71 31.11 4.64
C VAL A 273 52.20 31.39 4.84
N GLU A 274 53.04 30.51 4.32
CA GLU A 274 54.48 30.73 4.21
C GLU A 274 54.83 31.00 2.75
N ALA A 275 55.73 31.96 2.51
CA ALA A 275 56.20 32.30 1.18
C ALA A 275 57.68 31.94 1.04
N GLU A 276 58.00 31.04 0.11
CA GLU A 276 59.37 30.75 -0.29
C GLU A 276 59.75 31.66 -1.46
N VAL A 277 60.67 32.60 -1.20
CA VAL A 277 61.19 33.52 -2.21
C VAL A 277 62.48 32.96 -2.79
N ILE A 278 62.43 32.61 -4.07
CA ILE A 278 63.59 32.13 -4.81
C ILE A 278 64.07 33.27 -5.70
N ASN A 279 65.21 33.84 -5.32
CA ASN A 279 65.84 34.90 -6.09
C ASN A 279 66.78 34.27 -7.12
N THR A 280 66.51 34.49 -8.40
CA THR A 280 67.50 34.23 -9.45
C THR A 280 67.92 35.56 -10.07
N CYS A 281 69.23 35.81 -10.04
CA CYS A 281 69.97 36.91 -10.69
C CYS A 281 69.34 38.33 -10.67
N PRO A 282 69.92 39.29 -9.93
CA PRO A 282 69.40 40.67 -9.76
C PRO A 282 69.21 41.52 -11.04
N GLN A 283 69.65 41.05 -12.20
CA GLN A 283 69.64 41.81 -13.46
C GLN A 283 68.51 41.40 -14.42
N TYR A 284 67.70 40.39 -14.05
CA TYR A 284 66.59 39.91 -14.86
C TYR A 284 65.33 39.69 -13.99
N PRO A 285 64.12 39.88 -14.54
CA PRO A 285 62.87 39.52 -13.87
C PRO A 285 62.75 38.00 -13.83
N SER A 286 63.49 37.35 -12.95
CA SER A 286 63.53 35.90 -12.81
C SER A 286 63.24 35.43 -11.37
N GLY A 287 62.77 36.34 -10.51
CA GLY A 287 62.30 35.99 -9.18
C GLY A 287 61.07 35.08 -9.23
N HIS A 288 60.97 34.18 -8.26
CA HIS A 288 59.81 33.32 -8.07
C HIS A 288 59.37 33.34 -6.60
N ILE A 289 58.05 33.36 -6.38
CA ILE A 289 57.44 33.16 -5.06
C ILE A 289 56.58 31.90 -5.12
N GLU A 290 56.82 30.96 -4.20
CA GLU A 290 55.96 29.80 -3.95
C GLU A 290 55.28 29.93 -2.59
N LEU A 291 53.96 29.81 -2.56
CA LEU A 291 53.18 29.82 -1.33
C LEU A 291 52.98 28.40 -0.81
N GLN A 292 53.33 28.17 0.45
CA GLN A 292 52.92 27.00 1.22
C GLN A 292 51.75 27.41 2.12
N VAL A 293 50.54 26.96 1.75
CA VAL A 293 49.32 27.25 2.50
C VAL A 293 48.91 26.02 3.31
N SER A 294 48.67 26.20 4.60
CA SER A 294 48.22 25.15 5.52
C SER A 294 47.21 25.68 6.54
N GLY A 295 46.48 24.78 7.22
CA GLY A 295 45.41 25.18 8.15
C GLY A 295 44.21 25.83 7.45
N GLY A 296 43.25 26.36 8.22
CA GLY A 296 41.96 26.81 7.67
C GLY A 296 41.14 25.66 7.06
N VAL A 297 40.01 25.97 6.45
CA VAL A 297 39.14 24.97 5.79
C VAL A 297 39.42 24.98 4.29
N PRO A 298 40.22 24.04 3.74
CA PRO A 298 40.48 24.01 2.30
C PRO A 298 39.25 23.57 1.50
N ARG A 299 39.12 24.06 0.26
CA ARG A 299 38.16 23.51 -0.71
C ARG A 299 38.69 22.17 -1.24
N LEU A 300 37.90 21.10 -1.15
CA LEU A 300 38.21 19.83 -1.80
C LEU A 300 37.76 19.88 -3.26
N ASN A 301 38.73 19.85 -4.19
CA ASN A 301 38.47 19.55 -5.59
C ASN A 301 38.61 18.04 -5.82
N SER A 302 38.28 17.55 -7.03
CA SER A 302 38.28 16.11 -7.36
C SER A 302 39.54 15.33 -6.96
N THR A 303 40.71 15.99 -6.83
CA THR A 303 41.98 15.34 -6.50
C THR A 303 42.88 16.09 -5.51
N HIS A 304 42.55 17.32 -5.10
CA HIS A 304 43.41 18.12 -4.23
C HIS A 304 42.65 19.18 -3.45
N PHE A 305 43.27 19.66 -2.37
CA PHE A 305 42.83 20.81 -1.59
C PHE A 305 43.27 22.13 -2.25
N SER A 306 42.45 23.18 -2.13
CA SER A 306 42.79 24.51 -2.65
C SER A 306 42.25 25.64 -1.77
N TYR A 307 42.90 26.80 -1.88
CA TYR A 307 42.50 28.06 -1.27
C TYR A 307 42.27 29.10 -2.38
N SER A 308 41.45 30.11 -2.10
CA SER A 308 41.38 31.30 -2.97
C SER A 308 42.66 32.10 -2.75
N ILE A 309 43.40 32.41 -3.81
CA ILE A 309 44.66 33.16 -3.75
C ILE A 309 44.58 34.30 -4.74
N GLN A 310 44.66 35.54 -4.24
CA GLN A 310 44.58 36.75 -5.04
C GLN A 310 45.82 37.62 -4.79
N TRP A 311 46.63 37.79 -5.82
CA TRP A 311 47.75 38.73 -5.81
C TRP A 311 47.24 40.12 -6.19
N GLU A 312 47.69 41.17 -5.50
CA GLU A 312 47.25 42.55 -5.79
C GLU A 312 47.62 43.01 -7.20
N ASP A 313 48.75 42.52 -7.72
CA ASP A 313 49.31 42.89 -9.02
C ASP A 313 49.05 41.86 -10.12
N TYR A 314 48.31 40.80 -9.84
CA TYR A 314 48.05 39.71 -10.78
C TYR A 314 46.63 39.15 -10.66
N ASN A 315 45.86 39.30 -11.73
CA ASN A 315 44.43 38.95 -11.77
C ASN A 315 44.15 37.46 -12.00
N SER A 316 44.94 36.57 -11.39
CA SER A 316 44.66 35.14 -11.39
C SER A 316 44.33 34.68 -9.99
N LEU A 317 43.15 34.07 -9.88
CA LEU A 317 42.74 33.31 -8.73
C LEU A 317 43.46 31.94 -8.77
N TYR A 318 43.87 31.41 -7.62
CA TYR A 318 44.37 30.03 -7.41
C TYR A 318 45.85 29.74 -7.70
N ASN A 319 46.66 30.71 -8.12
CA ASN A 319 48.09 30.45 -8.38
C ASN A 319 48.95 30.60 -7.13
N GLN A 320 49.36 29.46 -6.55
CA GLN A 320 50.34 29.37 -5.46
C GLN A 320 51.77 29.75 -5.90
N ARG A 321 52.04 29.76 -7.21
CA ARG A 321 53.35 30.08 -7.78
C ARG A 321 53.28 31.34 -8.63
N ARG A 322 54.20 32.27 -8.40
CA ARG A 322 54.38 33.50 -9.18
C ARG A 322 55.80 33.54 -9.74
N TYR A 323 55.92 33.61 -11.05
CA TYR A 323 57.19 33.67 -11.79
C TYR A 323 57.42 35.07 -12.39
N ASP A 324 58.62 35.25 -12.94
CA ASP A 324 59.06 36.43 -13.70
C ASP A 324 58.95 37.74 -12.91
N LEU A 325 59.28 37.67 -11.61
CA LEU A 325 59.19 38.80 -10.70
C LEU A 325 60.48 39.63 -10.68
N GLU A 326 60.31 40.96 -10.66
CA GLU A 326 61.38 41.91 -10.37
C GLU A 326 61.59 42.04 -8.86
N ALA A 327 62.66 42.72 -8.44
CA ALA A 327 62.85 43.04 -7.03
C ALA A 327 61.77 44.02 -6.57
N GLY A 328 60.94 43.62 -5.60
CA GLY A 328 59.84 44.44 -5.11
C GLY A 328 59.08 43.79 -3.97
N ASN A 329 58.07 44.50 -3.47
CA ASN A 329 57.12 43.98 -2.50
C ASN A 329 55.88 43.47 -3.25
N TYR A 330 55.45 42.26 -2.92
CA TYR A 330 54.27 41.63 -3.49
C TYR A 330 53.29 41.30 -2.38
N THR A 331 52.03 41.70 -2.54
CA THR A 331 50.95 41.42 -1.60
C THR A 331 50.06 40.32 -2.14
N VAL A 332 49.71 39.35 -1.29
CA VAL A 332 48.76 38.29 -1.61
C VAL A 332 47.74 38.16 -0.48
N THR A 333 46.48 37.97 -0.87
CA THR A 333 45.40 37.56 0.02
C THR A 333 45.11 36.10 -0.24
N VAL A 334 45.21 35.27 0.79
CA VAL A 334 44.79 33.86 0.75
C VAL A 334 43.50 33.75 1.54
N THR A 335 42.51 33.04 1.03
CA THR A 335 41.22 32.86 1.71
C THR A 335 40.83 31.39 1.66
N ASP A 336 40.43 30.84 2.80
CA ASP A 336 39.92 29.48 2.88
C ASP A 336 38.45 29.36 2.38
N LEU A 337 37.86 28.17 2.43
CA LEU A 337 36.47 27.92 2.04
C LEU A 337 35.49 28.75 2.89
N CYS A 338 35.83 28.99 4.15
CA CYS A 338 35.00 29.67 5.14
C CYS A 338 35.19 31.18 5.21
N GLY A 339 36.06 31.74 4.37
CA GLY A 339 36.26 33.19 4.31
C GLY A 339 37.33 33.71 5.27
N ASN A 340 38.07 32.84 5.96
CA ASN A 340 39.21 33.24 6.77
C ASN A 340 40.35 33.71 5.85
N THR A 341 40.96 34.86 6.16
CA THR A 341 42.05 35.50 5.37
C THR A 341 43.34 35.65 6.15
#